data_AF-A0A023GDW0-F1
#
_entry.id   AF-A0A023GDW0-F1
#
_cell.length_a   1.000
_cell.length_b   1.000
_cell.length_c   1.000
_cell.angle_alpha   90.00
_cell.angle_beta   90.00
_cell.angle_gamma   90.00
#
_symmetry.space_group_name_H-M   'P 1'
#
loop_
_entity.id
_entity.type
_entity.pdbx_description
1 polymer ?
#
loop_
_entity_poly.entity_id
_entity_poly.type
_entity_poly.pdbx_seq_one_letter_code
_entity_poly.pdbx_strand_id
1 'polypeptide(L)'
;MSCSDKLARWNVLGLQGSLLSLFIEPVYLESVVLGSLYHPGHMQRAMWGRLEAQLCLDSESPFQLHRPLLGAISSPESRQVNKSPNFSINWTAGCEGPEVVNASTGKTEEGQVSRLSKRSLFARFCHLWGSVPSIESQDPAQPPRLYAEAKKSAGLYQEAKQRVSEAFSASGLGAWVSKPIEADEFELVF
;
A
#
# COMPACT_ATOMS: atom_id res chain seq x y z
N MET A 1 -9.76 -6.67 -4.49
CA MET A 1 -9.81 -5.37 -3.80
C MET A 1 -9.61 -4.25 -4.81
N SER A 2 -10.51 -3.27 -4.81
CA SER A 2 -10.48 -2.10 -5.71
C SER A 2 -9.46 -1.05 -5.27
N CYS A 3 -9.22 -0.02 -6.09
CA CYS A 3 -8.37 1.11 -5.71
C CYS A 3 -8.95 1.89 -4.51
N SER A 4 -10.27 2.07 -4.46
CA SER A 4 -10.93 2.73 -3.33
C SER A 4 -10.75 1.93 -2.03
N ASP A 5 -10.76 0.59 -2.08
CA ASP A 5 -10.50 -0.26 -0.90
C ASP A 5 -9.05 -0.15 -0.43
N LYS A 6 -8.11 -0.12 -1.38
CA LYS A 6 -6.69 0.07 -1.07
C LYS A 6 -6.43 1.44 -0.43
N LEU A 7 -7.02 2.51 -0.96
CA LEU A 7 -6.90 3.85 -0.39
C LEU A 7 -7.53 3.93 1.02
N ALA A 8 -8.72 3.34 1.22
CA ALA A 8 -9.33 3.28 2.55
C ALA A 8 -8.44 2.54 3.57
N ARG A 9 -7.77 1.47 3.13
CA ARG A 9 -6.82 0.76 3.96
C ARG A 9 -5.54 1.55 4.23
N TRP A 10 -5.04 2.32 3.26
CA TRP A 10 -3.90 3.23 3.47
C TRP A 10 -4.24 4.38 4.42
N ASN A 11 -5.48 4.85 4.42
CA ASN A 11 -5.96 5.80 5.43
C ASN A 11 -6.02 5.21 6.83
N VAL A 12 -5.73 3.92 7.02
CA VAL A 12 -5.54 3.32 8.36
C VAL A 12 -4.09 2.90 8.59
N LEU A 13 -3.54 2.12 7.66
CA LEU A 13 -2.22 1.49 7.82
C LEU A 13 -1.04 2.35 7.34
N GLY A 14 -1.31 3.50 6.75
CA GLY A 14 -0.33 4.29 6.03
C GLY A 14 0.09 3.68 4.69
N LEU A 15 0.85 4.45 3.93
CA LEU A 15 1.33 4.16 2.58
C LEU A 15 2.55 3.22 2.57
N GLN A 16 3.35 3.26 3.64
CA GLN A 16 4.66 2.64 3.74
C GLN A 16 4.61 1.10 3.72
N GLY A 17 3.46 0.52 4.10
CA GLY A 17 3.27 -0.92 4.18
C GLY A 17 4.03 -1.56 5.33
N SER A 18 3.91 -2.89 5.46
CA SER A 18 4.43 -3.63 6.62
C SER A 18 5.94 -3.61 6.74
N LEU A 19 6.69 -3.62 5.63
CA LEU A 19 8.14 -3.68 5.71
C LEU A 19 8.73 -2.37 6.23
N LEU A 20 8.30 -1.23 5.69
CA LEU A 20 8.83 0.06 6.13
C LEU A 20 8.27 0.49 7.49
N SER A 21 7.10 -0.01 7.93
CA SER A 21 6.59 0.31 9.27
C SER A 21 7.49 -0.17 10.40
N LEU A 22 8.42 -1.07 10.11
CA LEU A 22 9.46 -1.48 11.05
C LEU A 22 10.49 -0.37 11.33
N PHE A 23 10.67 0.57 10.40
CA PHE A 23 11.70 1.62 10.48
C PHE A 23 11.14 3.02 10.63
N ILE A 24 9.92 3.27 10.17
CA ILE A 24 9.31 4.60 10.16
C ILE A 24 7.87 4.59 10.69
N GLU A 25 7.48 5.71 11.29
CA GLU A 25 6.10 5.95 11.70
C GLU A 25 5.14 5.93 10.49
N PRO A 26 3.84 5.67 10.70
CA PRO A 26 2.89 5.59 9.59
C PRO A 26 2.80 6.87 8.77
N VAL A 27 2.89 6.73 7.45
CA VAL A 27 2.86 7.87 6.51
C VAL A 27 1.51 7.91 5.81
N TYR A 28 0.81 9.03 5.91
CA TYR A 28 -0.50 9.24 5.29
C TYR A 28 -0.45 10.30 4.19
N LEU A 29 -1.38 10.22 3.23
CA LEU A 29 -1.57 11.29 2.25
C LEU A 29 -2.29 12.45 2.94
N GLU A 30 -1.70 13.64 2.94
CA GLU A 30 -2.39 14.85 3.42
C GLU A 30 -3.62 15.18 2.55
N SER A 31 -3.55 14.89 1.24
CA SER A 31 -4.63 15.18 0.31
C SER A 31 -4.80 14.13 -0.79
N VAL A 32 -6.03 14.00 -1.28
CA VAL A 32 -6.39 13.22 -2.46
C VAL A 32 -7.18 14.12 -3.41
N VAL A 33 -6.59 14.40 -4.57
CA VAL A 33 -7.17 15.26 -5.61
C VAL A 33 -7.58 14.40 -6.81
N LEU A 34 -8.82 14.54 -7.27
CA LEU A 34 -9.29 13.87 -8.49
C LEU A 34 -9.36 14.83 -9.67
N GLY A 35 -8.78 14.41 -10.80
CA GLY A 35 -8.83 15.15 -12.07
C GLY A 35 -10.20 15.10 -12.76
N SER A 36 -11.05 14.12 -12.40
CA SER A 36 -12.42 13.99 -12.90
C SER A 36 -13.26 13.14 -11.94
N LEU A 37 -14.58 13.10 -12.14
CA LEU A 37 -15.53 12.28 -11.36
C LEU A 37 -15.50 12.53 -9.83
N TYR A 38 -15.11 13.74 -9.41
CA TYR A 38 -15.15 14.12 -8.01
C TYR A 38 -16.59 14.30 -7.54
N HIS A 39 -16.97 13.56 -6.50
CA HIS A 39 -18.20 13.80 -5.75
C HIS A 39 -17.88 13.72 -4.25
N PRO A 40 -18.07 14.79 -3.48
CA PRO A 40 -17.58 14.90 -2.11
C PRO A 40 -18.12 13.77 -1.20
N GLY A 41 -19.43 13.52 -1.23
CA GLY A 41 -20.03 12.47 -0.40
C GLY A 41 -19.61 11.04 -0.77
N HIS A 42 -19.31 10.77 -2.04
CA HIS A 42 -18.86 9.45 -2.48
C HIS A 42 -17.40 9.24 -2.14
N MET A 43 -16.58 10.28 -2.33
CA MET A 43 -15.16 10.27 -1.97
C MET A 43 -14.98 10.10 -0.46
N GLN A 44 -15.63 10.92 0.36
CA GLN A 44 -15.56 10.82 1.82
C GLN A 44 -15.96 9.41 2.32
N ARG A 45 -17.10 8.90 1.84
CA ARG A 45 -17.56 7.55 2.16
C ARG A 45 -16.55 6.48 1.76
N ALA A 46 -16.01 6.55 0.53
CA ALA A 46 -15.10 5.54 0.02
C ALA A 46 -13.73 5.56 0.72
N MET A 47 -13.24 6.75 1.09
CA MET A 47 -11.89 6.96 1.65
C MET A 47 -11.80 6.64 3.14
N TRP A 48 -12.81 6.99 3.95
CA TRP A 48 -12.78 6.66 5.40
C TRP A 48 -14.15 6.42 6.00
N GLY A 49 -15.19 7.13 5.55
CA GLY A 49 -16.50 7.15 6.23
C GLY A 49 -17.16 5.78 6.37
N ARG A 50 -16.91 4.86 5.42
CA ARG A 50 -17.45 3.49 5.48
C ARG A 50 -16.80 2.58 6.52
N LEU A 51 -15.67 2.99 7.11
CA LEU A 51 -14.98 2.24 8.18
C LEU A 51 -15.17 2.85 9.56
N GLU A 52 -15.53 4.13 9.62
CA GLU A 52 -15.53 4.95 10.83
C GLU A 52 -16.36 4.38 11.98
N ALA A 53 -17.49 3.73 11.69
CA ALA A 53 -18.39 3.21 12.71
C ALA A 53 -17.89 1.91 13.38
N GLN A 54 -17.08 1.11 12.69
CA GLN A 54 -16.69 -0.24 13.12
C GLN A 54 -15.18 -0.38 13.35
N LEU A 55 -14.38 0.59 12.91
CA LEU A 55 -12.94 0.54 13.09
C LEU A 55 -12.59 0.87 14.55
N CYS A 56 -12.04 -0.12 15.23
CA CYS A 56 -11.50 0.02 16.58
C CYS A 56 -10.01 -0.30 16.58
N LEU A 57 -9.19 0.72 16.84
CA LEU A 57 -7.75 0.62 17.01
C LEU A 57 -7.42 0.82 18.49
N ASP A 58 -6.36 0.16 18.97
CA ASP A 58 -5.91 0.32 20.35
C ASP A 58 -5.34 1.72 20.57
N SER A 59 -5.50 2.28 21.78
CA SER A 59 -5.11 3.68 22.08
C SER A 59 -3.61 3.95 21.88
N GLU A 60 -2.79 2.92 22.11
CA GLU A 60 -1.33 2.97 21.94
C GLU A 60 -0.89 2.64 20.51
N SER A 61 -1.82 2.38 19.59
CA SER A 61 -1.49 2.08 18.21
C SER A 61 -0.91 3.32 17.52
N PRO A 62 0.22 3.21 16.80
CA PRO A 62 0.71 4.33 15.99
C PRO A 62 -0.17 4.59 14.76
N PHE A 63 -1.10 3.67 14.45
CA PHE A 63 -2.00 3.77 13.32
C PHE A 63 -3.30 4.45 13.70
N GLN A 64 -3.89 5.17 12.75
CA GLN A 64 -5.13 5.92 12.94
C GLN A 64 -6.00 5.92 11.69
N LEU A 65 -7.29 6.21 11.83
CA LEU A 65 -8.16 6.54 10.69
C LEU A 65 -7.91 7.97 10.21
N HIS A 66 -7.01 8.11 9.25
CA HIS A 66 -6.69 9.38 8.61
C HIS A 66 -7.82 9.87 7.69
N ARG A 67 -8.10 11.17 7.75
CA ARG A 67 -9.13 11.85 6.94
C ARG A 67 -8.45 12.88 6.04
N PRO A 68 -8.00 12.49 4.83
CA PRO A 68 -7.26 13.40 3.96
C PRO A 68 -8.13 14.53 3.42
N LEU A 69 -7.52 15.66 3.07
CA LEU A 69 -8.18 16.72 2.32
C LEU A 69 -8.63 16.17 0.95
N LEU A 70 -9.90 16.36 0.62
CA LEU A 70 -10.47 15.90 -0.64
C LEU A 70 -10.64 17.08 -1.60
N GLY A 71 -10.05 16.98 -2.78
CA GLY A 71 -10.02 18.05 -3.76
C GLY A 71 -10.50 17.64 -5.15
N ALA A 72 -11.03 18.62 -5.87
CA ALA A 72 -11.23 18.57 -7.31
C ALA A 72 -10.34 19.63 -7.97
N ILE A 73 -10.06 19.45 -9.26
CA ILE A 73 -9.37 20.47 -10.07
C ILE A 73 -10.38 21.42 -10.72
N SER A 74 -9.95 22.66 -11.00
CA SER A 74 -10.79 23.70 -11.61
C SER A 74 -11.23 23.38 -13.04
N SER A 75 -10.45 22.57 -13.76
CA SER A 75 -10.72 22.17 -15.15
C SER A 75 -10.73 20.66 -15.26
N PRO A 76 -11.87 19.99 -14.97
CA PRO A 76 -11.95 18.54 -14.96
C PRO A 76 -11.72 17.91 -16.34
N GLU A 77 -11.07 16.75 -16.36
CA GLU A 77 -10.90 15.97 -17.58
C GLU A 77 -12.25 15.44 -18.09
N SER A 78 -12.45 15.53 -19.41
CA SER A 78 -13.59 14.93 -20.07
C SER A 78 -13.39 13.43 -20.27
N ARG A 79 -14.47 12.66 -20.16
CA ARG A 79 -14.44 11.21 -20.38
C ARG A 79 -14.02 10.90 -21.81
N GLN A 80 -12.87 10.24 -21.96
CA GLN A 80 -12.41 9.68 -23.23
C GLN A 80 -12.89 8.23 -23.36
N VAL A 81 -13.55 7.90 -24.47
CA VAL A 81 -14.03 6.53 -24.74
C VAL A 81 -13.02 5.81 -25.62
N ASN A 82 -11.83 5.59 -25.07
CA ASN A 82 -10.76 4.85 -25.72
C ASN A 82 -10.50 3.53 -24.99
N LYS A 83 -10.00 2.52 -25.70
CA LYS A 83 -9.54 1.30 -25.06
C LYS A 83 -8.36 1.63 -24.15
N SER A 84 -8.42 1.19 -22.89
CA SER A 84 -7.30 1.37 -21.96
C SER A 84 -6.05 0.68 -22.50
N PRO A 85 -4.87 1.34 -22.45
CA PRO A 85 -3.61 0.72 -22.79
C PRO A 85 -3.35 -0.54 -21.96
N ASN A 86 -2.58 -1.48 -22.51
CA ASN A 86 -2.16 -2.72 -21.84
C ASN A 86 -0.82 -2.57 -21.10
N PHE A 87 -0.37 -1.34 -20.86
CA PHE A 87 0.86 -1.04 -20.14
C PHE A 87 0.61 -0.05 -19.00
N SER A 88 1.54 -0.03 -18.05
CA SER A 88 1.61 0.93 -16.97
C SER A 88 2.98 1.59 -16.98
N ILE A 89 3.02 2.92 -16.80
CA ILE A 89 4.25 3.69 -16.74
C ILE A 89 4.49 4.10 -15.29
N ASN A 90 5.70 3.91 -14.79
CA ASN A 90 6.11 4.43 -13.48
C ASN A 90 7.43 5.19 -13.57
N TRP A 91 7.58 6.21 -12.74
CA TRP A 91 8.82 6.97 -12.59
C TRP A 91 8.94 7.44 -11.13
N THR A 92 10.17 7.45 -10.63
CA THR A 92 10.50 7.97 -9.30
C THR A 92 11.64 8.97 -9.47
N ALA A 93 11.59 10.07 -8.71
CA ALA A 93 12.66 11.07 -8.70
C ALA A 93 14.04 10.42 -8.47
N GLY A 94 15.02 10.81 -9.28
CA GLY A 94 16.37 10.22 -9.30
C GLY A 94 16.54 9.05 -10.27
N CYS A 95 15.47 8.51 -10.88
CA CYS A 95 15.59 7.57 -11.99
C CYS A 95 15.83 8.31 -13.31
N GLU A 96 16.73 7.78 -14.15
CA GLU A 96 17.06 8.34 -15.47
C GLU A 96 15.84 8.46 -16.39
N GLY A 97 14.89 7.52 -16.29
CA GLY A 97 13.70 7.49 -17.14
C GLY A 97 12.53 6.68 -16.60
N PRO A 98 11.37 6.76 -17.28
CA PRO A 98 10.20 5.96 -16.96
C PRO A 98 10.46 4.48 -17.22
N GLU A 99 9.81 3.62 -16.44
CA GLU A 99 9.76 2.17 -16.66
C GLU A 99 8.37 1.83 -17.18
N VAL A 100 8.32 1.11 -18.29
CA VAL A 100 7.08 0.61 -18.90
C VAL A 100 6.90 -0.85 -18.54
N VAL A 101 5.76 -1.19 -17.93
CA VAL A 101 5.41 -2.53 -17.48
C VAL A 101 4.16 -2.99 -18.22
N ASN A 102 4.21 -4.18 -18.83
CA ASN A 102 3.03 -4.81 -19.40
C ASN A 102 2.07 -5.19 -18.27
N ALA A 103 0.85 -4.64 -18.29
CA ALA A 103 -0.13 -4.79 -17.22
C ALA A 103 -0.67 -6.21 -17.08
N SER A 104 -0.56 -7.04 -18.14
CA SER A 104 -0.99 -8.44 -18.11
C SER A 104 0.07 -9.37 -17.51
N THR A 105 1.36 -9.09 -17.73
CA THR A 105 2.46 -9.96 -17.24
C THR A 105 3.10 -9.45 -15.95
N GLY A 106 2.96 -8.16 -15.63
CA GLY A 106 3.61 -7.53 -14.48
C GLY A 106 5.13 -7.37 -14.63
N LYS A 107 5.64 -7.47 -15.87
CA LYS A 107 7.07 -7.36 -16.22
C LYS A 107 7.28 -6.25 -17.25
N THR A 108 8.53 -5.81 -17.43
CA THR A 108 8.86 -4.86 -18.50
C THR A 108 8.61 -5.48 -19.88
N GLU A 109 8.61 -4.67 -20.95
CA GLU A 109 8.45 -5.18 -22.32
C GLU A 109 9.55 -6.20 -22.70
N GLU A 110 10.75 -6.03 -22.15
CA GLU A 110 11.88 -6.95 -22.29
C GLU A 110 11.79 -8.20 -21.38
N GLY A 111 10.70 -8.34 -20.62
CA GLY A 111 10.47 -9.47 -19.72
C GLY A 111 11.23 -9.39 -18.40
N GLN A 112 11.81 -8.23 -18.06
CA GLN A 112 12.55 -8.01 -16.82
C GLN A 112 11.62 -7.77 -15.63
N VAL A 113 12.15 -8.03 -14.42
CA VAL A 113 11.45 -7.77 -13.16
C VAL A 113 11.39 -6.25 -12.91
N SER A 114 10.18 -5.71 -12.72
CA SER A 114 10.00 -4.28 -12.44
C SER A 114 10.68 -3.85 -11.14
N ARG A 115 11.20 -2.62 -11.11
CA ARG A 115 11.72 -1.97 -9.88
C ARG A 115 10.69 -1.86 -8.75
N LEU A 116 9.39 -1.91 -9.08
CA LEU A 116 8.28 -1.88 -8.12
C LEU A 116 7.78 -3.27 -7.71
N SER A 117 8.41 -4.35 -8.19
CA SER A 117 8.04 -5.71 -7.81
C SER A 117 8.32 -5.99 -6.32
N LYS A 118 7.63 -6.99 -5.75
CA LYS A 118 7.89 -7.45 -4.38
C LYS A 118 9.37 -7.80 -4.18
N ARG A 119 9.98 -8.50 -5.15
CA ARG A 119 11.41 -8.89 -5.11
C ARG A 119 12.32 -7.67 -5.02
N SER A 120 12.12 -6.69 -5.89
CA SER A 120 12.94 -5.47 -5.95
C SER A 120 12.81 -4.64 -4.69
N LEU A 121 11.59 -4.47 -4.17
CA LEU A 121 11.34 -3.74 -2.93
C LEU A 121 11.89 -4.48 -1.70
N PHE A 122 11.78 -5.81 -1.68
CA PHE A 122 12.34 -6.61 -0.59
C PHE A 122 13.87 -6.54 -0.56
N ALA A 123 14.54 -6.58 -1.72
CA ALA A 123 15.99 -6.41 -1.79
C ALA A 123 16.44 -5.06 -1.22
N ARG A 124 15.72 -3.97 -1.53
CA ARG A 124 15.98 -2.65 -0.96
C ARG A 124 15.74 -2.61 0.55
N PHE A 125 14.68 -3.27 1.02
CA PHE A 125 14.40 -3.40 2.45
C PHE A 125 15.53 -4.13 3.20
N CYS A 126 16.02 -5.26 2.67
CA CYS A 126 17.13 -5.98 3.28
C CYS A 126 18.43 -5.15 3.31
N HIS A 127 18.64 -4.25 2.34
CA HIS A 127 19.77 -3.33 2.37
C HIS A 127 19.68 -2.27 3.50
N LEU A 128 18.46 -1.92 3.92
CA LEU A 128 18.24 -1.02 5.06
C LEU A 128 18.39 -1.74 6.40
N TRP A 129 18.23 -3.07 6.42
CA TRP A 129 18.28 -3.87 7.64
C TRP A 129 19.61 -3.69 8.38
N GLY A 130 19.54 -3.40 9.68
CA GLY A 130 20.71 -3.11 10.52
C GLY A 130 21.42 -1.79 10.24
N SER A 131 21.09 -1.10 9.13
CA SER A 131 21.68 0.19 8.74
C SER A 131 20.86 1.39 9.20
N VAL A 132 19.59 1.19 9.57
CA VAL A 132 18.70 2.22 10.10
C VAL A 132 18.11 1.79 11.45
N PRO A 133 17.78 2.74 12.35
CA PRO A 133 17.06 2.42 13.58
C PRO A 133 15.72 1.74 13.29
N SER A 134 15.37 0.78 14.13
CA SER A 134 14.07 0.11 14.08
C SER A 134 13.16 0.63 15.19
N ILE A 135 11.86 0.71 14.88
CA ILE A 135 10.79 1.01 15.83
C ILE A 135 10.45 -0.24 16.66
N GLU A 136 10.34 -1.41 16.01
CA GLU A 136 10.09 -2.68 16.68
C GLU A 136 11.42 -3.41 16.96
N SER A 137 11.47 -4.27 17.98
CA SER A 137 12.72 -5.00 18.30
C SER A 137 13.07 -6.01 17.20
N GLN A 138 14.28 -5.92 16.66
CA GLN A 138 14.81 -6.84 15.64
C GLN A 138 16.32 -7.02 15.82
N ASP A 139 16.85 -8.17 15.38
CA ASP A 139 18.30 -8.43 15.36
C ASP A 139 18.94 -7.75 14.13
N PRO A 140 19.76 -6.69 14.31
CA PRO A 140 20.35 -5.96 13.19
C PRO A 140 21.35 -6.80 12.39
N ALA A 141 21.87 -7.90 12.96
CA ALA A 141 22.81 -8.79 12.28
C ALA A 141 22.14 -9.86 11.41
N GLN A 142 20.82 -10.04 11.54
CA GLN A 142 20.08 -11.11 10.87
C GLN A 142 18.90 -10.57 10.05
N PRO A 143 19.11 -10.18 8.78
CA PRO A 143 18.02 -9.82 7.90
C PRO A 143 17.10 -11.02 7.63
N PRO A 144 15.79 -10.80 7.49
CA PRO A 144 14.85 -11.87 7.19
C PRO A 144 15.14 -12.45 5.81
N ARG A 145 15.12 -13.79 5.72
CA ARG A 145 15.34 -14.49 4.45
C ARG A 145 14.08 -14.56 3.61
N LEU A 146 12.95 -14.86 4.25
CA LEU A 146 11.66 -15.01 3.59
C LEU A 146 10.85 -13.70 3.61
N TYR A 147 10.30 -13.32 2.46
CA TYR A 147 9.50 -12.09 2.36
C TYR A 147 8.25 -12.13 3.24
N ALA A 148 7.58 -13.29 3.35
CA ALA A 148 6.43 -13.47 4.22
C ALA A 148 6.76 -13.25 5.71
N GLU A 149 7.92 -13.74 6.18
CA GLU A 149 8.39 -13.56 7.56
C GLU A 149 8.69 -12.10 7.85
N ALA A 150 9.40 -11.42 6.94
CA ALA A 150 9.69 -10.00 7.04
C ALA A 150 8.42 -9.14 7.17
N LYS A 151 7.34 -9.53 6.47
CA LYS A 151 6.05 -8.84 6.62
C LYS A 151 5.37 -9.16 7.94
N LYS A 152 5.47 -10.41 8.40
CA LYS A 152 4.83 -10.88 9.63
C LYS A 152 5.49 -10.29 10.88
N SER A 153 6.79 -9.97 10.82
CA SER A 153 7.51 -9.38 11.95
C SER A 153 7.07 -7.96 12.31
N ALA A 154 6.37 -7.26 11.40
CA ALA A 154 5.76 -5.95 11.67
C ALA A 154 4.45 -6.10 12.46
N GLY A 155 4.57 -6.39 13.76
CA GLY A 155 3.47 -6.78 14.63
C GLY A 155 2.37 -5.73 14.68
N LEU A 156 2.74 -4.49 15.00
CA LEU A 156 1.82 -3.36 15.09
C LEU A 156 1.04 -3.15 13.78
N TYR A 157 1.71 -3.31 12.63
CA TYR A 157 1.06 -3.20 11.32
C TYR A 157 0.10 -4.36 11.05
N GLN A 158 0.45 -5.59 11.41
CA GLN A 158 -0.43 -6.75 11.21
C GLN A 158 -1.68 -6.66 12.10
N GLU A 159 -1.55 -6.18 13.33
CA GLU A 159 -2.68 -5.93 14.23
C GLU A 159 -3.64 -4.89 13.65
N ALA A 160 -3.15 -3.71 13.27
CA ALA A 160 -3.97 -2.68 12.64
C ALA A 160 -4.64 -3.19 11.35
N LYS A 161 -3.91 -3.97 10.54
CA LYS A 161 -4.44 -4.59 9.32
C LYS A 161 -5.58 -5.57 9.60
N GLN A 162 -5.48 -6.32 10.68
CA GLN A 162 -6.53 -7.23 11.12
C GLN A 162 -7.78 -6.42 11.51
N ARG A 163 -7.62 -5.35 12.31
CA ARG A 163 -8.72 -4.44 12.68
C ARG A 163 -9.42 -3.83 11.47
N VAL A 164 -8.68 -3.44 10.42
CA VAL A 164 -9.28 -2.95 9.16
C VAL A 164 -10.14 -4.03 8.50
N SER A 165 -9.62 -5.26 8.43
CA SER A 165 -10.34 -6.37 7.78
C SER A 165 -11.62 -6.72 8.54
N GLU A 166 -11.56 -6.71 9.86
CA GLU A 166 -12.71 -6.87 10.76
C GLU A 166 -13.74 -5.74 10.58
N ALA A 167 -13.28 -4.48 10.51
CA ALA A 167 -14.17 -3.34 10.32
C ALA A 167 -14.96 -3.40 9.00
N PHE A 168 -14.32 -3.85 7.90
CA PHE A 168 -15.03 -4.09 6.63
C PHE A 168 -16.12 -5.17 6.79
N SER A 169 -15.79 -6.28 7.45
CA SER A 169 -16.74 -7.37 7.66
C SER A 169 -17.90 -6.95 8.56
N ALA A 170 -17.60 -6.30 9.69
CA ALA A 170 -18.59 -5.81 10.66
C ALA A 170 -19.50 -4.72 10.08
N SER A 171 -19.02 -3.94 9.12
CA SER A 171 -19.81 -2.94 8.39
C SER A 171 -20.70 -3.54 7.29
N GLY A 172 -20.69 -4.87 7.10
CA GLY A 172 -21.43 -5.53 6.03
C GLY A 172 -20.87 -5.25 4.62
N LEU A 173 -19.60 -4.85 4.52
CA LEU A 173 -18.94 -4.47 3.25
C LEU A 173 -18.17 -5.62 2.61
N GLY A 174 -18.29 -6.82 3.17
CA GLY A 174 -17.61 -8.04 2.72
C GLY A 174 -16.23 -8.26 3.34
N ALA A 175 -15.64 -9.42 3.03
CA ALA A 175 -14.33 -9.82 3.53
C ALA A 175 -13.20 -9.33 2.61
N TRP A 176 -12.07 -8.95 3.20
CA TRP A 176 -10.88 -8.55 2.45
C TRP A 176 -10.24 -9.75 1.76
N VAL A 177 -10.22 -9.75 0.43
CA VAL A 177 -9.60 -10.84 -0.35
C VAL A 177 -8.08 -10.66 -0.40
N SER A 178 -7.37 -11.61 0.19
CA SER A 178 -5.90 -11.69 0.14
C SER A 178 -5.43 -12.64 -0.97
N LYS A 179 -4.17 -12.50 -1.38
CA LYS A 179 -3.52 -13.48 -2.27
C LYS A 179 -3.15 -14.74 -1.47
N PRO A 180 -2.99 -15.89 -2.14
CA PRO A 180 -2.40 -17.08 -1.52
C PRO A 180 -1.03 -16.76 -0.90
N ILE A 181 -0.69 -17.43 0.21
CA ILE A 181 0.52 -17.14 0.99
C ILE A 181 1.79 -17.41 0.17
N GLU A 182 1.71 -18.38 -0.74
CA GLU A 182 2.76 -18.81 -1.68
C GLU A 182 3.25 -17.65 -2.56
N ALA A 183 2.41 -16.63 -2.79
CA ALA A 183 2.80 -15.42 -3.52
C ALA A 183 3.77 -14.51 -2.74
N ASP A 184 3.92 -14.74 -1.44
CA ASP A 184 4.86 -14.06 -0.53
C ASP A 184 5.95 -15.02 0.02
N GLU A 185 5.85 -16.34 -0.24
CA GLU A 185 6.84 -17.35 0.17
C GLU A 185 8.00 -17.44 -0.84
N PHE A 186 8.84 -16.40 -0.85
CA PHE A 186 10.08 -16.41 -1.62
C PHE A 186 11.24 -15.77 -0.84
N GLU A 187 12.44 -16.23 -1.15
CA GLU A 187 13.70 -15.66 -0.67
C GLU A 187 14.38 -14.83 -1.76
N LEU A 188 15.31 -13.97 -1.34
CA LEU A 188 16.23 -13.34 -2.27
C LEU A 188 17.39 -14.29 -2.54
N VAL A 189 17.55 -14.70 -3.79
CA VAL A 189 18.77 -15.35 -4.25
C VAL A 189 19.77 -14.24 -4.55
N PHE A 190 20.82 -14.14 -3.73
CA PHE A 190 21.98 -13.27 -3.94
C PHE A 190 23.05 -14.01 -4.74
#